data_AF-A0A5K1G253-F1
#
_entry.id   AF-A0A5K1G253-F1
#
_cell.length_a   1.000
_cell.length_b   1.000
_cell.length_c   1.000
_cell.angle_alpha   90.00
_cell.angle_beta   90.00
_cell.angle_gamma   90.00
#
_symmetry.space_group_name_H-M   'P 1'
#
loop_
_entity.id
_entity.type
_entity.pdbx_description
1 polymer ?
#
loop_
_entity_poly.entity_id
_entity_poly.type
_entity_poly.pdbx_seq_one_letter_code
_entity_poly.pdbx_strand_id
1 'polypeptide(L)'
;DMDARLNLIAAGDMEQARKKNLATVNGYKHDINACLSKLQTYCTNCDDGIGYYDAFKLHKNKADFEANVTRLELVGHWEEVRELVKGFELPDSFETDREWVELGTRIRLLVEPIDIANFYRHDKKEETNLYKADSRARPNYYRYPENWLRHMRRLVPEADPLWRKEWNLDSCFWARVENMCIGIKKNGFDSEKEGVLEFEKEVEKWLTEGALGEPELKRPTFLKWWGMLPEEHKNSSRIRDRMVQEARPANPTVPG
;
A
#
# COMPACT_ATOMS: atom_id res chain seq x y z
N ASP A 1 -48.66 -15.10 -16.64
CA ASP A 1 -48.16 -13.77 -17.08
C ASP A 1 -48.03 -12.74 -15.95
N MET A 2 -48.70 -12.91 -14.79
CA MET A 2 -48.55 -12.01 -13.64
C MET A 2 -47.15 -12.09 -12.98
N ASP A 3 -46.62 -13.30 -12.82
CA ASP A 3 -45.29 -13.53 -12.21
C ASP A 3 -44.16 -12.90 -13.02
N ALA A 4 -44.24 -12.96 -14.35
CA ALA A 4 -43.27 -12.31 -15.23
C ALA A 4 -43.27 -10.79 -15.04
N ARG A 5 -44.45 -10.18 -14.90
CA ARG A 5 -44.58 -8.73 -14.63
C ARG A 5 -44.03 -8.35 -13.26
N LEU A 6 -44.31 -9.13 -12.22
CA LEU A 6 -43.78 -8.90 -10.87
C LEU A 6 -42.25 -8.99 -10.85
N ASN A 7 -41.67 -9.97 -11.54
CA ASN A 7 -40.22 -10.10 -11.67
C ASN A 7 -39.58 -8.90 -12.39
N LEU A 8 -40.23 -8.38 -13.45
CA LEU A 8 -39.74 -7.19 -14.14
C LEU A 8 -39.81 -5.93 -13.27
N ILE A 9 -40.87 -5.77 -12.48
CA ILE A 9 -40.99 -4.65 -11.52
C ILE A 9 -39.88 -4.76 -10.47
N ALA A 10 -39.68 -5.94 -9.88
CA ALA A 10 -38.63 -6.17 -8.89
C ALA A 10 -37.24 -5.89 -9.47
N ALA A 11 -36.97 -6.28 -10.72
CA ALA A 11 -35.72 -5.96 -11.42
C ALA A 11 -35.54 -4.43 -11.60
N GLY A 12 -36.62 -3.72 -11.95
CA GLY A 12 -36.62 -2.26 -12.02
C GLY A 12 -36.32 -1.59 -10.69
N ASP A 13 -36.92 -2.07 -9.60
CA ASP A 13 -36.71 -1.55 -8.25
C ASP A 13 -35.28 -1.80 -7.76
N MET A 14 -34.72 -2.98 -8.03
CA MET A 14 -33.31 -3.30 -7.73
C MET A 14 -32.35 -2.34 -8.45
N GLU A 15 -32.60 -2.03 -9.72
CA GLU A 15 -31.75 -1.09 -10.47
C GLU A 15 -31.87 0.35 -9.93
N GLN A 16 -33.05 0.76 -9.47
CA GLN A 16 -33.22 2.05 -8.80
C GLN A 16 -32.49 2.09 -7.44
N ALA A 17 -32.48 0.98 -6.70
CA ALA A 17 -31.72 0.86 -5.46
C ALA A 17 -30.21 0.99 -5.72
N ARG A 18 -29.68 0.32 -6.75
CA ARG A 18 -28.27 0.44 -7.17
C ARG A 18 -27.87 1.88 -7.48
N LYS A 19 -28.74 2.64 -8.16
CA LYS A 19 -28.50 4.07 -8.46
C LYS A 19 -28.50 4.94 -7.20
N LYS A 20 -29.39 4.66 -6.25
CA LYS A 20 -29.40 5.37 -4.95
C LYS A 20 -28.13 5.06 -4.16
N ASN A 21 -27.72 3.80 -4.10
CA ASN A 21 -26.48 3.38 -3.47
C ASN A 21 -25.27 4.04 -4.12
N LEU A 22 -25.23 4.13 -5.45
CA LEU A 22 -24.19 4.86 -6.18
C LEU A 22 -24.12 6.33 -5.77
N ALA A 23 -25.27 7.00 -5.62
CA ALA A 23 -25.32 8.39 -5.16
C ALA A 23 -24.77 8.54 -3.73
N THR A 24 -25.11 7.62 -2.83
CA THR A 24 -24.59 7.58 -1.46
C THR A 24 -23.07 7.44 -1.44
N VAL A 25 -22.52 6.42 -2.13
CA VAL A 25 -21.06 6.21 -2.14
C VAL A 25 -20.31 7.34 -2.83
N ASN A 26 -20.91 7.96 -3.86
CA ASN A 26 -20.33 9.15 -4.48
C ASN A 26 -20.24 10.33 -3.49
N GLY A 27 -21.16 10.41 -2.52
CA GLY A 27 -21.07 11.34 -1.41
C GLY A 27 -19.81 11.16 -0.56
N TYR A 28 -19.32 9.93 -0.40
CA TYR A 28 -18.11 9.64 0.39
C TYR A 28 -16.82 10.10 -0.27
N LYS A 29 -16.82 10.39 -1.58
CA LYS A 29 -15.60 10.80 -2.31
C LYS A 29 -14.97 12.04 -1.68
N HIS A 30 -15.76 13.00 -1.24
CA HIS A 30 -15.24 14.21 -0.60
C HIS A 30 -14.48 13.88 0.68
N ASP A 31 -15.09 13.10 1.58
CA ASP A 31 -14.53 12.79 2.89
C ASP A 31 -13.32 11.85 2.79
N ILE A 32 -13.38 10.86 1.87
CA ILE A 32 -12.24 10.01 1.55
C ILE A 32 -11.07 10.86 1.04
N ASN A 33 -11.29 11.80 0.10
CA ASN A 33 -10.23 12.66 -0.40
C ASN A 33 -9.67 13.60 0.68
N ALA A 34 -10.51 14.11 1.58
CA ALA A 34 -10.06 14.89 2.73
C ALA A 34 -9.17 14.06 3.66
N CYS A 35 -9.54 12.81 3.96
CA CYS A 35 -8.74 11.89 4.75
C CYS A 35 -7.41 11.56 4.06
N LEU A 36 -7.43 11.23 2.76
CA LEU A 36 -6.22 11.00 1.97
C LEU A 36 -5.29 12.21 1.98
N SER A 37 -5.83 13.42 1.92
CA SER A 37 -5.02 14.64 1.94
C SER A 37 -4.32 14.83 3.29
N LYS A 38 -5.03 14.62 4.40
CA LYS A 38 -4.44 14.66 5.75
C LYS A 38 -3.36 13.59 5.93
N LEU A 39 -3.61 12.35 5.49
CA LEU A 39 -2.64 11.26 5.55
C LEU A 39 -1.42 11.52 4.66
N GLN A 40 -1.62 12.13 3.49
CA GLN A 40 -0.51 12.53 2.63
C GLN A 40 0.35 13.59 3.30
N THR A 41 -0.26 14.60 3.93
CA THR A 41 0.47 15.61 4.71
C THR A 41 1.24 14.97 5.87
N TYR A 42 0.64 14.02 6.58
CA TYR A 42 1.36 13.24 7.59
C TYR A 42 2.59 12.54 7.01
N CYS A 43 2.42 11.83 5.88
CA CYS A 43 3.53 11.11 5.26
C CYS A 43 4.67 12.02 4.80
N THR A 44 4.34 13.18 4.22
CA THR A 44 5.32 14.18 3.78
C THR A 44 6.03 14.84 4.98
N ASN A 45 5.30 15.12 6.06
CA ASN A 45 5.87 15.79 7.23
C ASN A 45 6.72 14.85 8.10
N CYS A 46 6.53 13.53 8.00
CA CYS A 46 7.36 12.55 8.71
C CYS A 46 8.75 12.33 8.07
N ASP A 47 9.22 13.27 7.24
CA ASP A 47 10.53 13.21 6.59
C ASP A 47 11.69 13.67 7.50
N ASP A 48 11.48 13.69 8.82
CA ASP A 48 12.46 13.99 9.88
C ASP A 48 13.62 12.95 9.99
N GLY A 49 13.90 12.20 8.92
CA GLY A 49 14.89 11.13 8.84
C GLY A 49 14.35 9.73 9.14
N ILE A 50 13.29 9.58 9.95
CA ILE A 50 12.72 8.26 10.30
C ILE A 50 11.74 7.74 9.23
N GLY A 51 11.00 8.62 8.55
CA GLY A 51 9.99 8.24 7.57
C GLY A 51 8.65 7.86 8.19
N TYR A 52 7.57 8.02 7.43
CA TYR A 52 6.20 7.87 7.92
C TYR A 52 5.88 6.46 8.43
N TYR A 53 6.37 5.42 7.77
CA TYR A 53 6.11 4.03 8.15
C TYR A 53 6.66 3.72 9.54
N ASP A 54 7.94 4.05 9.76
CA ASP A 54 8.63 3.82 11.03
C ASP A 54 8.11 4.76 12.13
N ALA A 55 7.80 6.02 11.80
CA ALA A 55 7.19 6.97 12.73
C ALA A 55 5.83 6.46 13.22
N PHE A 56 4.95 6.05 12.31
CA PHE A 56 3.63 5.54 12.64
C PHE A 56 3.69 4.26 13.47
N LYS A 57 4.58 3.32 13.11
CA LYS A 57 4.78 2.07 13.87
C LYS A 57 5.28 2.35 15.29
N LEU A 58 6.14 3.34 15.46
CA LEU A 58 6.67 3.77 16.75
C LEU A 58 5.63 4.50 17.60
N HIS A 59 4.76 5.27 16.95
CA HIS A 59 3.58 5.93 17.50
C HIS A 59 3.84 6.73 18.78
N LYS A 60 4.72 7.73 18.68
CA LYS A 60 5.15 8.55 19.83
C LYS A 60 4.54 9.94 19.82
N ASN A 61 4.24 10.47 18.64
CA ASN A 61 3.88 11.86 18.44
C ASN A 61 2.36 12.00 18.29
N LYS A 62 1.84 13.19 18.61
CA LYS A 62 0.41 13.51 18.42
C LYS A 62 -0.03 13.31 16.96
N ALA A 63 0.85 13.63 16.01
CA ALA A 63 0.59 13.44 14.58
C ALA A 63 0.34 11.96 14.22
N ASP A 64 1.04 11.01 14.87
CA ASP A 64 0.84 9.58 14.63
C ASP A 64 -0.56 9.14 15.11
N PHE A 65 -1.03 9.69 16.23
CA PHE A 65 -2.37 9.45 16.75
C PHE A 65 -3.45 10.03 15.81
N GLU A 66 -3.28 11.26 15.37
CA GLU A 66 -4.19 11.93 14.42
C GLU A 66 -4.26 11.19 13.07
N ALA A 67 -3.11 10.72 12.57
CA ALA A 67 -3.06 9.87 11.38
C ALA A 67 -3.81 8.55 11.59
N ASN A 68 -3.72 7.93 12.77
CA ASN A 68 -4.45 6.70 13.06
C ASN A 68 -5.96 6.92 13.10
N VAL A 69 -6.43 8.02 13.67
CA VAL A 69 -7.86 8.39 13.65
C VAL A 69 -8.33 8.61 12.21
N THR A 70 -7.59 9.41 11.45
CA THR A 70 -7.92 9.68 10.02
C THR A 70 -7.96 8.40 9.19
N ARG A 71 -7.03 7.47 9.43
CA ARG A 71 -7.00 6.14 8.80
C ARG A 71 -8.27 5.35 9.10
N LEU A 72 -8.72 5.31 10.36
CA LEU A 72 -9.93 4.60 10.76
C LEU A 72 -11.19 5.21 10.15
N GLU A 73 -11.28 6.54 10.08
CA GLU A 73 -12.38 7.25 9.40
C GLU A 73 -12.45 6.84 7.91
N LEU A 74 -11.32 6.85 7.21
CA LEU A 74 -11.23 6.45 5.81
C LEU A 74 -11.66 4.99 5.61
N VAL A 75 -11.15 4.08 6.45
CA VAL A 75 -11.49 2.66 6.38
C VAL A 75 -12.99 2.46 6.58
N GLY A 76 -13.64 3.22 7.46
CA GLY A 76 -15.10 3.17 7.65
C GLY A 76 -15.86 3.41 6.34
N HIS A 77 -15.57 4.52 5.66
CA HIS A 77 -16.20 4.82 4.36
C HIS A 77 -15.89 3.76 3.29
N TRP A 78 -14.63 3.30 3.25
CA TRP A 78 -14.19 2.34 2.23
C TRP A 78 -14.79 0.93 2.44
N GLU A 79 -15.00 0.51 3.68
CA GLU A 79 -15.67 -0.75 4.01
C GLU A 79 -17.13 -0.76 3.58
N GLU A 80 -17.84 0.36 3.73
CA GLU A 80 -19.22 0.49 3.23
C GLU A 80 -19.28 0.35 1.70
N VAL A 81 -18.36 1.00 0.98
CA VAL A 81 -18.23 0.85 -0.48
C VAL A 81 -17.99 -0.62 -0.84
N ARG A 82 -17.07 -1.30 -0.13
CA ARG A 82 -16.77 -2.71 -0.39
C ARG A 82 -17.99 -3.61 -0.17
N GLU A 83 -18.74 -3.42 0.91
CA GLU A 83 -19.92 -4.26 1.18
C GLU A 83 -20.96 -4.12 0.06
N LEU A 84 -21.20 -2.91 -0.45
CA LEU A 84 -22.11 -2.69 -1.57
C LEU A 84 -21.61 -3.32 -2.88
N VAL A 85 -20.31 -3.27 -3.17
CA VAL A 85 -19.72 -3.99 -4.31
C VAL A 85 -19.94 -5.49 -4.16
N LYS A 86 -19.62 -6.05 -2.99
CA LYS A 86 -19.74 -7.49 -2.70
C LYS A 86 -21.18 -7.98 -2.77
N GLY A 87 -22.14 -7.15 -2.39
CA GLY A 87 -23.58 -7.44 -2.47
C GLY A 87 -24.17 -7.33 -3.87
N PHE A 88 -23.40 -6.93 -4.89
CA PHE A 88 -23.92 -6.58 -6.22
C PHE A 88 -24.98 -5.46 -6.15
N GLU A 89 -24.79 -4.53 -5.22
CA GLU A 89 -25.71 -3.44 -4.89
C GLU A 89 -25.29 -2.10 -5.52
N LEU A 90 -24.29 -2.12 -6.38
CA LEU A 90 -23.86 -0.99 -7.22
C LEU A 90 -24.04 -1.35 -8.70
N PRO A 91 -24.08 -0.34 -9.60
CA PRO A 91 -24.14 -0.60 -11.04
C PRO A 91 -22.94 -1.42 -11.53
N ASP A 92 -23.15 -2.28 -12.53
CA ASP A 92 -22.13 -3.20 -13.04
C ASP A 92 -20.87 -2.49 -13.57
N SER A 93 -21.01 -1.22 -13.99
CA SER A 93 -19.88 -0.40 -14.45
C SER A 93 -19.01 0.17 -13.33
N PHE A 94 -19.37 0.00 -12.06
CA PHE A 94 -18.70 0.62 -10.92
C PHE A 94 -17.22 0.22 -10.81
N GLU A 95 -16.91 -1.07 -10.96
CA GLU A 95 -15.52 -1.58 -10.86
C GLU A 95 -14.63 -1.14 -12.03
N THR A 96 -15.23 -0.57 -13.08
CA THR A 96 -14.55 0.03 -14.23
C THR A 96 -14.67 1.56 -14.26
N ASP A 97 -15.30 2.16 -13.25
CA ASP A 97 -15.39 3.60 -13.14
C ASP A 97 -14.00 4.17 -12.84
N ARG A 98 -13.54 5.06 -13.71
CA ARG A 98 -12.18 5.60 -13.65
C ARG A 98 -11.92 6.27 -12.30
N GLU A 99 -12.83 7.10 -11.80
CA GLU A 99 -12.61 7.82 -10.55
C GLU A 99 -12.49 6.87 -9.36
N TRP A 100 -13.32 5.82 -9.30
CA TRP A 100 -13.25 4.81 -8.25
C TRP A 100 -11.99 3.94 -8.32
N VAL A 101 -11.54 3.59 -9.53
CA VAL A 101 -10.26 2.88 -9.75
C VAL A 101 -9.09 3.73 -9.28
N GLU A 102 -9.06 5.01 -9.65
CA GLU A 102 -8.00 5.94 -9.24
C GLU A 102 -8.02 6.18 -7.72
N LEU A 103 -9.20 6.39 -7.14
CA LEU A 103 -9.39 6.60 -5.70
C LEU A 103 -8.97 5.37 -4.89
N GLY A 104 -9.46 4.18 -5.26
CA GLY A 104 -9.08 2.93 -4.61
C GLY A 104 -7.58 2.65 -4.69
N THR A 105 -6.95 2.97 -5.83
CA THR A 105 -5.50 2.81 -6.00
C THR A 105 -4.73 3.73 -5.06
N ARG A 106 -5.16 5.00 -4.92
CA ARG A 106 -4.55 5.95 -3.96
C ARG A 106 -4.73 5.50 -2.52
N ILE A 107 -5.91 5.01 -2.15
CA ILE A 107 -6.16 4.43 -0.82
C ILE A 107 -5.19 3.27 -0.57
N ARG A 108 -5.08 2.33 -1.51
CA ARG A 108 -4.18 1.18 -1.37
C ARG A 108 -2.72 1.62 -1.19
N LEU A 109 -2.21 2.51 -2.03
CA LEU A 109 -0.79 2.90 -1.97
C LEU A 109 -0.43 3.75 -0.75
N LEU A 110 -1.35 4.59 -0.26
CA LEU A 110 -1.08 5.50 0.86
C LEU A 110 -1.42 4.88 2.22
N VAL A 111 -2.54 4.16 2.31
CA VAL A 111 -3.11 3.72 3.59
C VAL A 111 -2.62 2.32 3.97
N GLU A 112 -2.44 1.42 3.00
CA GLU A 112 -2.00 0.04 3.29
C GLU A 112 -0.65 -0.02 4.01
N PRO A 113 0.38 0.78 3.65
CA PRO A 113 1.61 0.86 4.44
C PRO A 113 1.39 1.26 5.90
N ILE A 114 0.42 2.13 6.18
CA ILE A 114 0.08 2.59 7.53
C ILE A 114 -0.66 1.47 8.30
N ASP A 115 -1.56 0.73 7.64
CA ASP A 115 -2.20 -0.46 8.19
C ASP A 115 -1.17 -1.55 8.52
N ILE A 116 -0.17 -1.75 7.65
CA ILE A 116 0.95 -2.67 7.88
C ILE A 116 1.77 -2.23 9.10
N ALA A 117 2.08 -0.93 9.22
CA ALA A 117 2.77 -0.38 10.39
C ALA A 117 1.96 -0.64 11.68
N ASN A 118 0.64 -0.42 11.63
CA ASN A 118 -0.26 -0.70 12.74
C ASN A 118 -0.30 -2.19 13.12
N PHE A 119 -0.31 -3.06 12.10
CA PHE A 119 -0.29 -4.52 12.26
C PHE A 119 0.96 -4.96 13.02
N TYR A 120 2.16 -4.62 12.53
CA TYR A 120 3.42 -5.02 13.17
C TYR A 120 3.74 -4.26 14.47
N ARG A 121 3.04 -3.15 14.74
CA ARG A 121 3.09 -2.46 16.04
C ARG A 121 2.41 -3.27 17.13
N HIS A 122 1.25 -3.85 16.84
CA HIS A 122 0.39 -4.49 17.85
C HIS A 122 0.53 -6.01 17.89
N ASP A 123 0.94 -6.65 16.81
CA ASP A 123 0.95 -8.11 16.75
C ASP A 123 2.14 -8.73 17.52
N LYS A 124 1.87 -9.84 18.20
CA LYS A 124 2.91 -10.73 18.70
C LYS A 124 3.43 -11.48 17.47
N LYS A 125 4.73 -11.39 17.20
CA LYS A 125 5.42 -11.87 15.99
C LYS A 125 5.40 -13.41 15.83
N GLU A 126 4.22 -13.99 15.85
CA GLU A 126 3.95 -15.41 15.62
C GLU A 126 3.83 -15.63 14.10
N GLU A 127 4.51 -16.67 13.59
CA GLU A 127 4.64 -16.96 12.15
C GLU A 127 3.29 -17.23 11.47
N THR A 128 2.29 -17.64 12.24
CA THR A 128 0.96 -18.00 11.77
C THR A 128 0.12 -16.79 11.36
N ASN A 129 0.52 -15.57 11.73
CA ASN A 129 -0.20 -14.35 11.41
C ASN A 129 0.74 -13.30 10.79
N LEU A 130 1.33 -13.61 9.65
CA LEU A 130 2.12 -12.65 8.89
C LEU A 130 1.25 -11.88 7.89
N TYR A 131 1.50 -10.59 7.74
CA TYR A 131 0.85 -9.79 6.71
C TYR A 131 1.41 -10.20 5.33
N LYS A 132 0.59 -10.87 4.52
CA LYS A 132 0.91 -11.26 3.14
C LYS A 132 -0.26 -10.92 2.20
N ALA A 133 0.04 -10.73 0.91
CA ALA A 133 -0.95 -10.37 -0.11
C ALA A 133 -2.19 -11.31 -0.14
N ASP A 134 -1.97 -12.59 0.14
CA ASP A 134 -2.95 -13.70 0.13
C ASP A 134 -3.39 -14.15 1.54
N SER A 135 -2.84 -13.56 2.60
CA SER A 135 -3.18 -13.92 3.98
C SER A 135 -4.54 -13.39 4.45
N ARG A 136 -5.04 -13.93 5.57
CA ARG A 136 -6.19 -13.35 6.29
C ARG A 136 -5.84 -12.06 7.04
N ALA A 137 -4.55 -11.79 7.27
CA ALA A 137 -4.07 -10.60 7.94
C ALA A 137 -4.19 -9.34 7.05
N ARG A 138 -4.11 -9.49 5.72
CA ARG A 138 -4.37 -8.40 4.78
C ARG A 138 -5.87 -8.13 4.67
N PRO A 139 -6.35 -6.92 5.01
CA PRO A 139 -7.75 -6.58 4.85
C PRO A 139 -8.22 -6.75 3.40
N ASN A 140 -9.38 -7.38 3.22
CA ASN A 140 -9.89 -7.73 1.90
C ASN A 140 -10.13 -6.51 1.00
N TYR A 141 -10.39 -5.34 1.59
CA TYR A 141 -10.69 -4.11 0.85
C TYR A 141 -9.52 -3.54 0.04
N TYR A 142 -8.28 -4.02 0.24
CA TYR A 142 -7.15 -3.66 -0.62
C TYR A 142 -7.04 -4.50 -1.90
N ARG A 143 -7.65 -5.70 -1.92
CA ARG A 143 -7.63 -6.59 -3.09
C ARG A 143 -8.50 -6.07 -4.24
N TYR A 144 -9.61 -5.41 -3.91
CA TYR A 144 -10.55 -4.86 -4.89
C TYR A 144 -9.88 -3.80 -5.78
N PRO A 145 -9.33 -2.68 -5.26
CA PRO A 145 -8.61 -1.70 -6.08
C PRO A 145 -7.47 -2.27 -6.92
N GLU A 146 -6.73 -3.23 -6.37
CA GLU A 146 -5.63 -3.88 -7.08
C GLU A 146 -6.12 -4.61 -8.32
N ASN A 147 -7.24 -5.34 -8.21
CA ASN A 147 -7.88 -6.03 -9.31
C ASN A 147 -8.53 -5.06 -10.31
N TRP A 148 -9.20 -4.02 -9.82
CA TRP A 148 -9.82 -2.98 -10.66
C TRP A 148 -8.79 -2.28 -11.53
N LEU A 149 -7.66 -1.86 -10.94
CA LEU A 149 -6.57 -1.24 -11.69
C LEU A 149 -5.98 -2.20 -12.73
N ARG A 150 -5.73 -3.46 -12.34
CA ARG A 150 -5.19 -4.49 -13.25
C ARG A 150 -6.14 -4.74 -14.43
N HIS A 151 -7.44 -4.77 -14.17
CA HIS A 151 -8.46 -4.94 -15.20
C HIS A 151 -8.48 -3.74 -16.14
N MET A 152 -8.57 -2.52 -15.61
CA MET A 152 -8.61 -1.30 -16.41
C MET A 152 -7.36 -1.10 -17.27
N ARG A 153 -6.16 -1.43 -16.74
CA ARG A 153 -4.91 -1.39 -17.49
C ARG A 153 -4.90 -2.28 -18.74
N ARG A 154 -5.71 -3.34 -18.81
CA ARG A 154 -5.86 -4.18 -20.01
C ARG A 154 -6.73 -3.54 -21.09
N LEU A 155 -7.55 -2.55 -20.71
CA LEU A 155 -8.50 -1.88 -21.58
C LEU A 155 -7.99 -0.55 -22.13
N VAL A 156 -6.92 0.00 -21.53
CA VAL A 156 -6.35 1.30 -21.88
C VAL A 156 -4.89 1.17 -22.34
N PRO A 157 -4.41 2.04 -23.25
CA PRO A 157 -3.00 2.02 -23.67
C PRO A 157 -2.06 2.40 -22.52
N GLU A 158 -0.78 2.00 -22.62
CA GLU A 158 0.26 2.31 -21.62
C GLU A 158 0.51 3.82 -21.42
N ALA A 159 0.08 4.66 -22.36
CA ALA A 159 0.16 6.11 -22.22
C ALA A 159 -0.94 6.71 -21.30
N ASP A 160 -1.95 5.93 -20.90
CA ASP A 160 -3.03 6.40 -20.04
C ASP A 160 -2.52 6.70 -18.61
N PRO A 161 -3.01 7.76 -17.92
CA PRO A 161 -2.64 8.06 -16.53
C PRO A 161 -2.80 6.92 -15.51
N LEU A 162 -3.59 5.87 -15.81
CA LEU A 162 -3.63 4.65 -14.98
C LEU A 162 -2.30 3.90 -14.94
N TRP A 163 -1.37 4.18 -15.85
CA TRP A 163 -0.01 3.64 -15.90
C TRP A 163 1.04 4.52 -15.22
N ARG A 164 0.62 5.46 -14.36
CA ARG A 164 1.49 6.22 -13.45
C ARG A 164 2.52 5.30 -12.77
N LYS A 165 3.79 5.72 -12.81
CA LYS A 165 4.95 4.93 -12.35
C LYS A 165 4.84 4.60 -10.87
N GLU A 166 4.39 5.55 -10.07
CA GLU A 166 4.16 5.43 -8.63
C GLU A 166 3.18 4.31 -8.29
N TRP A 167 2.30 3.94 -9.23
CA TRP A 167 1.30 2.90 -9.01
C TRP A 167 1.80 1.48 -9.27
N ASN A 168 3.04 1.34 -9.73
CA ASN A 168 3.72 0.05 -9.88
C ASN A 168 4.32 -0.44 -8.56
N LEU A 169 4.40 0.41 -7.53
CA LEU A 169 4.89 0.01 -6.21
C LEU A 169 3.92 -0.99 -5.57
N ASP A 170 4.48 -2.07 -5.03
CA ASP A 170 3.73 -3.01 -4.20
C ASP A 170 3.37 -2.35 -2.87
N SER A 171 2.08 -2.19 -2.59
CA SER A 171 1.62 -1.62 -1.32
C SER A 171 1.93 -2.52 -0.12
N CYS A 172 2.25 -3.80 -0.34
CA CYS A 172 2.77 -4.72 0.67
C CYS A 172 4.29 -4.65 0.85
N PHE A 173 4.99 -3.68 0.25
CA PHE A 173 6.46 -3.51 0.35
C PHE A 173 6.97 -3.66 1.79
N TRP A 174 6.42 -2.89 2.73
CA TRP A 174 6.86 -2.93 4.13
C TRP A 174 6.56 -4.26 4.82
N ALA A 175 5.45 -4.92 4.46
CA ALA A 175 5.11 -6.21 5.01
C ALA A 175 6.14 -7.28 4.60
N ARG A 176 6.66 -7.21 3.37
CA ARG A 176 7.74 -8.12 2.91
C ARG A 176 9.03 -7.90 3.69
N VAL A 177 9.41 -6.65 3.95
CA VAL A 177 10.59 -6.32 4.77
C VAL A 177 10.46 -6.88 6.19
N GLU A 178 9.30 -6.70 6.83
CA GLU A 178 9.03 -7.24 8.18
C GLU A 178 9.02 -8.77 8.21
N ASN A 179 8.38 -9.41 7.21
CA ASN A 179 8.36 -10.87 7.09
C ASN A 179 9.75 -11.46 6.96
N MET A 180 10.59 -10.92 6.08
CA MET A 180 11.98 -11.38 5.94
C MET A 180 12.78 -11.12 7.22
N CYS A 181 12.58 -9.99 7.91
CA CYS A 181 13.20 -9.76 9.22
C CYS A 181 12.80 -10.84 10.25
N ILE A 182 11.54 -11.28 10.25
CA ILE A 182 11.06 -12.33 11.16
C ILE A 182 11.63 -13.69 10.75
N GLY A 183 11.58 -14.03 9.47
CA GLY A 183 12.12 -15.28 8.91
C GLY A 183 13.61 -15.44 9.18
N ILE A 184 14.43 -14.44 8.82
CA ILE A 184 15.88 -14.45 9.03
C ILE A 184 16.24 -14.63 10.51
N LYS A 185 15.50 -13.97 11.41
CA LYS A 185 15.75 -14.10 12.86
C LYS A 185 15.44 -15.47 13.42
N LYS A 186 14.43 -16.15 12.89
CA LYS A 186 13.98 -17.45 13.39
C LYS A 186 14.77 -18.59 12.76
N ASN A 187 14.94 -18.54 11.44
CA ASN A 187 15.36 -19.67 10.62
C ASN A 187 16.71 -19.43 9.91
N GLY A 188 17.27 -18.22 10.02
CA GLY A 188 18.53 -17.84 9.37
C GLY A 188 18.33 -17.27 7.96
N PHE A 189 19.39 -16.70 7.39
CA PHE A 189 19.34 -16.08 6.06
C PHE A 189 19.03 -17.09 4.95
N ASP A 190 19.56 -18.31 5.04
CA ASP A 190 19.43 -19.32 3.99
C ASP A 190 17.98 -19.70 3.70
N SER A 191 17.08 -19.66 4.70
CA SER A 191 15.66 -19.95 4.50
C SER A 191 14.92 -18.85 3.73
N GLU A 192 15.41 -17.61 3.78
CA GLU A 192 14.80 -16.44 3.13
C GLU A 192 15.55 -16.00 1.87
N LYS A 193 16.66 -16.67 1.53
CA LYS A 193 17.59 -16.25 0.46
C LYS A 193 16.91 -16.03 -0.89
N GLU A 194 16.06 -16.96 -1.32
CA GLU A 194 15.33 -16.84 -2.59
C GLU A 194 14.35 -15.64 -2.56
N GLY A 195 13.64 -15.46 -1.44
CA GLY A 195 12.72 -14.33 -1.26
C GLY A 195 13.43 -12.99 -1.23
N VAL A 196 14.61 -12.92 -0.61
CA VAL A 196 15.49 -11.73 -0.61
C VAL A 196 15.93 -11.39 -2.04
N LEU A 197 16.38 -12.38 -2.82
CA LEU A 197 16.85 -12.15 -4.19
C LEU A 197 15.74 -11.63 -5.11
N GLU A 198 14.53 -12.19 -5.02
CA GLU A 198 13.40 -11.69 -5.82
C GLU A 198 12.96 -10.30 -5.35
N PHE A 199 12.94 -10.06 -4.04
CA PHE A 199 12.64 -8.72 -3.49
C PHE A 199 13.64 -7.67 -3.95
N GLU A 200 14.94 -7.95 -3.92
CA GLU A 200 15.97 -6.99 -4.39
C GLU A 200 15.83 -6.65 -5.86
N LYS A 201 15.48 -7.63 -6.70
CA LYS A 201 15.21 -7.42 -8.13
C LYS A 201 13.98 -6.52 -8.36
N GLU A 202 12.94 -6.68 -7.57
CA GLU A 202 11.76 -5.80 -7.64
C GLU A 202 12.07 -4.39 -7.11
N VAL A 203 12.86 -4.27 -6.04
CA VAL A 203 13.34 -2.98 -5.53
C VAL A 203 14.18 -2.26 -6.59
N GLU A 204 15.13 -2.94 -7.23
CA GLU A 204 15.93 -2.40 -8.34
C GLU A 204 15.02 -1.87 -9.46
N LYS A 205 14.00 -2.64 -9.84
CA LYS A 205 13.00 -2.25 -10.84
C LYS A 205 12.22 -1.01 -10.40
N TRP A 206 11.68 -0.98 -9.18
CA TRP A 206 10.89 0.15 -8.69
C TRP A 206 11.71 1.44 -8.58
N LEU A 207 12.98 1.35 -8.19
CA LEU A 207 13.89 2.51 -8.18
C LEU A 207 14.13 3.02 -9.61
N THR A 208 14.39 2.12 -10.56
CA THR A 208 14.67 2.48 -11.96
C THR A 208 13.44 3.09 -12.64
N GLU A 209 12.26 2.58 -12.34
CA GLU A 209 10.99 3.11 -12.87
C GLU A 209 10.52 4.39 -12.17
N GLY A 210 11.10 4.73 -11.00
CA GLY A 210 10.67 5.87 -10.17
C GLY A 210 9.42 5.59 -9.32
N ALA A 211 9.05 4.31 -9.15
CA ALA A 211 7.95 3.89 -8.29
C ALA A 211 8.32 3.90 -6.79
N LEU A 212 9.60 3.71 -6.48
CA LEU A 212 10.16 3.77 -5.12
C LEU A 212 11.21 4.87 -5.05
N GLY A 213 11.15 5.71 -4.02
CA GLY A 213 12.17 6.73 -3.76
C GLY A 213 13.36 6.13 -3.00
N GLU A 214 14.58 6.51 -3.37
CA GLU A 214 15.81 6.10 -2.64
C GLU A 214 15.79 6.42 -1.13
N PRO A 215 15.18 7.52 -0.63
CA PRO A 215 15.07 7.77 0.81
C PRO A 215 14.38 6.65 1.59
N GLU A 216 13.48 5.88 0.96
CA GLU A 216 12.78 4.76 1.61
C GLU A 216 13.74 3.62 1.99
N LEU A 217 14.83 3.44 1.25
CA LEU A 217 15.87 2.47 1.59
C LEU A 217 16.70 2.86 2.81
N LYS A 218 16.66 4.15 3.19
CA LYS A 218 17.40 4.70 4.33
C LYS A 218 16.56 4.73 5.60
N ARG A 219 15.30 4.27 5.55
CA ARG A 219 14.44 4.23 6.73
C ARG A 219 14.85 3.10 7.68
N PRO A 220 14.66 3.28 9.00
CA PRO A 220 15.12 2.33 10.02
C PRO A 220 14.71 0.87 9.79
N THR A 221 13.48 0.60 9.35
CA THR A 221 13.05 -0.79 9.10
C THR A 221 13.79 -1.43 7.94
N PHE A 222 14.00 -0.70 6.84
CA PHE A 222 14.74 -1.23 5.70
C PHE A 222 16.21 -1.44 6.03
N LEU A 223 16.84 -0.47 6.70
CA LEU A 223 18.23 -0.57 7.15
C LEU A 223 18.44 -1.74 8.12
N LYS A 224 17.47 -1.97 9.01
CA LYS A 224 17.49 -3.10 9.93
C LYS A 224 17.44 -4.44 9.21
N TRP A 225 16.57 -4.57 8.20
CA TRP A 225 16.53 -5.76 7.34
C TRP A 225 17.86 -5.96 6.62
N TRP A 226 18.36 -4.91 5.97
CA TRP A 226 19.64 -4.93 5.25
C TRP A 226 20.81 -5.35 6.16
N GLY A 227 20.83 -4.84 7.40
CA GLY A 227 21.85 -5.20 8.39
C GLY A 227 21.81 -6.66 8.85
N MET A 228 20.72 -7.40 8.60
CA MET A 228 20.62 -8.83 8.90
C MET A 228 21.18 -9.71 7.79
N LEU A 229 21.43 -9.15 6.61
CA LEU A 229 21.94 -9.92 5.46
C LEU A 229 23.46 -10.15 5.60
N PRO A 230 23.97 -11.34 5.22
CA PRO A 230 25.41 -11.62 5.22
C PRO A 230 26.19 -10.64 4.32
N GLU A 231 27.43 -10.32 4.70
CA GLU A 231 28.29 -9.43 3.91
C GLU A 231 28.54 -9.95 2.49
N GLU A 232 28.71 -11.27 2.34
CA GLU A 232 28.88 -11.91 1.03
C GLU A 232 27.68 -11.63 0.11
N HIS A 233 26.45 -11.75 0.64
CA HIS A 233 25.23 -11.43 -0.10
C HIS A 233 25.19 -9.94 -0.47
N LYS A 234 25.40 -9.05 0.50
CA LYS A 234 25.37 -7.59 0.28
C LYS A 234 26.38 -7.13 -0.77
N ASN A 235 27.55 -7.77 -0.85
CA ASN A 235 28.56 -7.46 -1.86
C ASN A 235 28.11 -7.79 -3.29
N SER A 236 27.26 -8.80 -3.45
CA SER A 236 26.70 -9.25 -4.73
C SER A 236 25.27 -8.73 -5.01
N SER A 237 24.69 -8.00 -4.08
CA SER A 237 23.31 -7.52 -4.17
C SER A 237 23.13 -6.45 -5.25
N ARG A 238 21.99 -6.53 -5.94
CA ARG A 238 21.60 -5.59 -7.00
C ARG A 238 21.39 -4.16 -6.50
N ILE A 239 21.03 -4.03 -5.22
CA ILE A 239 20.74 -2.73 -4.60
C ILE A 239 21.92 -2.20 -3.78
N ARG A 240 23.08 -2.88 -3.80
CA ARG A 240 24.26 -2.51 -3.02
C ARG A 240 24.63 -1.03 -3.17
N ASP A 241 24.76 -0.56 -4.41
CA ASP A 241 25.21 0.81 -4.69
C ASP A 241 24.21 1.85 -4.19
N ARG A 242 22.93 1.49 -4.12
CA ARG A 242 21.86 2.31 -3.53
C ARG A 242 21.91 2.33 -2.00
N MET A 243 22.52 1.30 -1.40
CA MET A 243 22.65 1.16 0.06
C MET A 243 23.89 1.84 0.63
N VAL A 244 24.99 1.92 -0.12
CA VAL A 244 26.21 2.62 0.29
C VAL A 244 25.91 4.11 0.48
N GLN A 245 26.24 4.67 1.65
CA GLN A 245 26.24 6.12 1.85
C GLN A 245 27.34 6.70 0.96
N GLU A 246 27.03 7.73 0.14
CA GLU A 246 28.08 8.61 -0.36
C GLU A 246 28.73 9.28 0.85
N ALA A 247 29.77 8.66 1.40
CA ALA A 247 30.76 9.38 2.17
C ALA A 247 31.46 10.31 1.17
N ARG A 248 30.98 11.54 0.99
CA ARG A 248 31.82 12.60 0.46
C ARG A 248 32.94 12.82 1.48
N PRO A 249 34.22 12.53 1.19
CA PRO A 249 35.27 13.03 2.04
C PRO A 249 35.23 14.56 1.93
N ALA A 250 35.01 15.23 3.06
CA ALA A 250 35.34 16.63 3.18
C ALA A 250 36.85 16.75 2.95
N ASN A 251 37.25 17.22 1.78
CA ASN A 251 38.63 17.63 1.56
C ASN A 251 38.96 18.71 2.60
N PRO A 252 39.94 18.50 3.50
CA PRO A 252 40.43 19.59 4.31
C PRO A 252 41.19 20.52 3.36
N THR A 253 40.64 21.70 3.14
CA THR A 253 41.37 22.84 2.59
C THR A 253 42.57 23.09 3.52
N VAL A 254 43.76 22.75 3.03
CA VAL A 254 45.03 23.14 3.65
C VAL A 254 45.16 24.66 3.48
N PRO A 255 45.33 25.44 4.57
CA PRO A 255 45.70 26.84 4.44
C PRO A 255 47.18 26.93 4.08
N GLY A 256 47.48 27.55 2.94
CA GLY A 256 48.79 28.09 2.59
C GLY A 256 48.77 29.60 2.68
#